data_AF-A0A8F4WFA0-F1
#
_entry.id   AF-A0A8F4WFA0-F1
#
_cell.length_a   1.000
_cell.length_b   1.000
_cell.length_c   1.000
_cell.angle_alpha   90.00
_cell.angle_beta   90.00
_cell.angle_gamma   90.00
#
_symmetry.space_group_name_H-M   'P 1'
#
loop_
_entity.id
_entity.type
_entity.pdbx_description
1 polymer ?
#
loop_
_entity_poly.entity_id
_entity_poly.type
_entity_poly.pdbx_seq_one_letter_code
_entity_poly.pdbx_strand_id
1 'polypeptide(L)'
;MIYILNLLVFIFMFFIGLVVFSSKRKHLLLMLLSLEFIILSLYMLMFIYLSMFNYEYYFSMMFLTFCVCESVLGLSILVSLIRTHGNDFFFSLNMLC
;
A
#
# COMPACT_ATOMS: atom_id res chain seq x y z
N MET A 1 21.72 -8.74 15.11
CA MET A 1 22.13 -9.04 13.71
C MET A 1 20.91 -9.36 12.84
N ILE A 2 20.13 -10.41 13.15
CA ILE A 2 18.91 -10.77 12.39
C ILE A 2 17.87 -9.64 12.29
N TYR A 3 17.59 -8.91 13.37
CA TYR A 3 16.66 -7.77 13.32
C TYR A 3 17.12 -6.65 12.35
N ILE A 4 18.42 -6.38 12.28
CA ILE A 4 19.01 -5.37 11.39
C ILE A 4 18.92 -5.83 9.93
N LEU A 5 19.20 -7.11 9.66
CA LEU A 5 19.03 -7.71 8.34
C LEU A 5 17.57 -7.64 7.87
N ASN A 6 16.62 -8.01 8.73
CA ASN A 6 15.19 -7.91 8.41
C ASN A 6 14.78 -6.46 8.09
N LEU A 7 15.26 -5.50 8.89
CA LEU A 7 14.95 -4.09 8.69
C LEU A 7 15.48 -3.57 7.33
N LEU A 8 16.69 -3.98 6.92
CA LEU A 8 17.23 -3.67 5.59
C LEU A 8 16.39 -4.26 4.45
N VAL A 9 15.93 -5.52 4.60
CA VAL A 9 15.08 -6.17 3.59
C VAL A 9 13.75 -5.44 3.44
N PHE A 10 13.09 -5.08 4.53
CA PHE A 10 11.80 -4.38 4.45
C PHE A 10 11.92 -2.94 3.92
N ILE A 11 13.02 -2.24 4.24
CA ILE A 11 13.31 -0.94 3.63
C ILE A 11 13.49 -1.09 2.11
N PHE A 12 14.21 -2.12 1.66
CA PHE A 12 14.39 -2.37 0.23
C PHE A 12 13.06 -2.68 -0.47
N MET A 13 12.21 -3.50 0.16
CA MET A 13 10.86 -3.79 -0.33
C MET A 13 10.01 -2.52 -0.44
N PHE A 14 10.07 -1.63 0.54
CA PHE A 14 9.38 -0.34 0.50
C PHE A 14 9.83 0.51 -0.71
N PHE A 15 11.14 0.61 -0.96
CA PHE A 15 11.66 1.35 -2.12
C PHE A 15 11.24 0.73 -3.45
N ILE A 16 11.24 -0.61 -3.58
CA ILE A 16 10.72 -1.27 -4.78
C ILE A 16 9.24 -0.94 -4.98
N GLY A 17 8.44 -0.98 -3.91
CA GLY A 17 7.02 -0.62 -3.95
C GLY A 17 6.80 0.79 -4.47
N LEU A 18 7.59 1.76 -4.00
CA LEU A 18 7.53 3.15 -4.46
C LEU A 18 7.93 3.30 -5.94
N VAL A 19 8.96 2.57 -6.40
CA VAL A 19 9.34 2.59 -7.83
C VAL A 19 8.23 2.00 -8.69
N VAL A 20 7.58 0.93 -8.26
CA VAL A 20 6.45 0.33 -8.99
C VAL A 20 5.25 1.28 -9.01
N PHE A 21 4.94 1.94 -7.89
CA PHE A 21 3.85 2.91 -7.81
C PHE A 21 4.09 4.15 -8.69
N SER A 22 5.33 4.67 -8.71
CA SER A 22 5.69 5.82 -9.54
C SER A 22 5.79 5.49 -11.03
N SER A 23 5.99 4.21 -11.39
CA SER A 23 5.91 3.78 -12.78
C SER A 23 4.47 3.98 -13.27
N LYS A 24 4.25 4.89 -14.24
CA LYS A 24 2.92 5.23 -14.77
C LYS A 24 2.29 4.01 -15.47
N ARG A 25 1.65 3.12 -14.71
CA ARG A 25 0.90 1.99 -15.22
C ARG A 25 -0.50 2.47 -15.61
N LYS A 26 -0.98 2.01 -16.77
CA LYS A 26 -2.26 2.47 -17.33
C LYS A 26 -3.49 1.97 -16.55
N HIS A 27 -3.35 0.87 -15.79
CA HIS A 27 -4.45 0.24 -15.04
C HIS A 27 -4.42 0.65 -13.57
N LEU A 28 -5.55 1.17 -13.09
CA LEU A 28 -5.71 1.64 -11.72
C LEU A 28 -5.61 0.49 -10.68
N LEU A 29 -6.01 -0.72 -11.06
CA LEU A 29 -5.91 -1.91 -10.21
C LEU A 29 -4.45 -2.25 -9.85
N LEU A 30 -3.51 -2.12 -10.81
CA LEU A 30 -2.08 -2.35 -10.56
C LEU A 30 -1.49 -1.30 -9.61
N MET A 31 -2.05 -0.09 -9.59
CA MET A 31 -1.64 0.98 -8.68
C MET A 31 -2.15 0.74 -7.26
N LEU A 32 -3.36 0.18 -7.10
CA LEU A 32 -3.88 -0.22 -5.79
C LEU A 32 -3.10 -1.40 -5.19
N LEU A 33 -2.74 -2.39 -6.01
CA LEU A 33 -1.89 -3.51 -5.57
C LEU A 33 -0.50 -3.06 -5.12
N SER A 34 0.11 -2.07 -5.79
CA SER A 34 1.40 -1.54 -5.36
C SER A 34 1.30 -0.72 -4.07
N LEU A 35 0.18 -0.04 -3.84
CA LEU A 35 -0.13 0.61 -2.56
C LEU A 35 -0.25 -0.41 -1.41
N GLU A 36 -0.99 -1.51 -1.60
CA GLU A 36 -1.10 -2.56 -0.59
C GLU A 36 0.27 -3.17 -0.24
N PHE A 37 1.14 -3.34 -1.24
CA PHE A 37 2.51 -3.81 -1.04
C PHE A 37 3.35 -2.85 -0.20
N ILE A 38 3.24 -1.53 -0.45
CA ILE A 38 3.91 -0.49 0.34
C ILE A 38 3.44 -0.55 1.80
N ILE A 39 2.13 -0.61 2.00
CA ILE A 39 1.51 -0.67 3.34
C ILE A 39 1.97 -1.91 4.12
N LEU A 40 2.04 -3.08 3.47
CA LEU A 40 2.55 -4.31 4.08
C LEU A 40 4.02 -4.18 4.50
N SER A 41 4.87 -3.56 3.67
CA SER A 41 6.28 -3.34 4.02
C SER A 41 6.43 -2.40 5.22
N LEU A 42 5.59 -1.37 5.33
CA LEU A 42 5.54 -0.46 6.48
C LEU A 42 5.05 -1.15 7.75
N TYR A 43 4.03 -2.01 7.66
CA TYR A 43 3.55 -2.79 8.78
C TYR A 43 4.65 -3.67 9.37
N MET A 44 5.42 -4.36 8.51
CA MET A 44 6.52 -5.21 8.96
C MET A 44 7.65 -4.41 9.63
N LEU A 45 7.95 -3.20 9.14
CA LEU A 45 8.91 -2.30 9.78
C LEU A 45 8.43 -1.86 11.17
N MET A 46 7.17 -1.46 11.29
CA MET A 46 6.56 -1.07 12.56
C MET A 46 6.52 -2.22 13.56
N PHE A 47 6.20 -3.44 13.10
CA PHE A 47 6.18 -4.63 13.93
C PHE A 47 7.57 -4.96 14.49
N ILE A 48 8.61 -4.90 13.66
CA ILE A 48 10.00 -5.09 14.10
C ILE A 48 10.41 -3.99 15.09
N TYR A 49 10.09 -2.74 14.80
CA TYR A 49 10.40 -1.63 15.70
C TYR A 49 9.75 -1.83 17.08
N LEU A 50 8.45 -2.11 17.14
CA LEU A 50 7.71 -2.37 18.38
C LEU A 50 8.20 -3.60 19.13
N SER A 51 8.66 -4.65 18.42
CA SER A 51 9.24 -5.84 19.04
C SER A 51 10.51 -5.53 19.85
N MET A 52 11.24 -4.46 19.51
CA MET A 52 12.44 -4.05 20.23
C MET A 52 12.13 -3.25 21.51
N PHE A 53 10.93 -2.66 21.62
CA PHE A 53 10.50 -1.81 22.75
C PHE A 53 9.60 -2.53 23.77
N ASN A 54 9.53 -3.87 23.72
CA ASN A 54 8.70 -4.71 24.58
C ASN A 54 7.16 -4.56 24.37
N TYR A 55 6.69 -5.04 23.22
CA TYR A 55 5.38 -5.71 23.09
C TYR A 55 4.08 -4.88 23.02
N GLU A 56 4.14 -3.58 22.69
CA GLU A 56 2.92 -2.81 22.38
C GLU A 56 2.37 -3.14 20.97
N TYR A 57 2.03 -4.42 20.74
CA TYR A 57 1.44 -4.90 19.48
C TYR A 57 0.03 -4.36 19.23
N TYR A 58 -0.62 -3.78 20.25
CA TYR A 58 -1.89 -3.07 20.07
C TYR A 58 -1.78 -1.95 19.03
N PHE A 59 -0.66 -1.23 19.01
CA PHE A 59 -0.45 -0.18 18.01
C PHE A 59 -0.35 -0.76 16.59
N SER A 60 0.34 -1.89 16.42
CA SER A 60 0.42 -2.57 15.12
C SER A 60 -0.94 -3.08 14.63
N MET A 61 -1.81 -3.54 15.53
CA MET A 61 -3.17 -3.95 15.16
C MET A 61 -4.04 -2.76 14.76
N MET A 62 -3.97 -1.65 15.49
CA MET A 62 -4.70 -0.43 15.09
C MET A 62 -4.23 0.08 13.72
N PHE A 63 -2.93 0.09 13.46
CA PHE A 63 -2.38 0.46 12.15
C PHE A 63 -2.96 -0.39 11.01
N LEU A 64 -3.02 -1.72 11.18
CA LEU A 64 -3.63 -2.60 10.17
C LEU A 64 -5.10 -2.26 9.88
N THR A 65 -5.90 -1.93 10.90
CA THR A 65 -7.30 -1.59 10.67
C THR A 65 -7.47 -0.34 9.82
N PHE A 66 -6.69 0.71 10.08
CA PHE A 66 -6.71 1.92 9.25
C PHE A 66 -6.27 1.64 7.81
N CYS A 67 -5.23 0.84 7.64
CA CYS A 67 -4.74 0.45 6.33
C CYS A 67 -5.78 -0.32 5.50
N VAL A 68 -6.48 -1.28 6.11
CA VAL A 68 -7.55 -2.01 5.42
C VAL A 68 -8.69 -1.07 5.03
N CYS A 69 -9.04 -0.11 5.88
CA CYS A 69 -10.06 0.90 5.55
C CYS A 69 -9.67 1.75 4.33
N GLU A 70 -8.41 2.18 4.23
CA GLU A 70 -7.92 2.92 3.05
C GLU A 70 -7.99 2.07 1.78
N SER A 71 -7.60 0.80 1.84
CA SER A 71 -7.71 -0.12 0.69
C SER A 71 -9.15 -0.31 0.23
N VAL A 72 -10.11 -0.46 1.16
CA VAL A 72 -11.55 -0.60 0.84
C VAL A 72 -12.09 0.68 0.18
N LEU A 73 -11.69 1.86 0.67
CA LEU A 73 -12.02 3.13 0.03
C LEU A 73 -11.46 3.20 -1.39
N GLY A 74 -10.19 2.82 -1.60
CA GLY A 74 -9.56 2.77 -2.92
C GLY A 74 -10.28 1.84 -3.91
N LEU A 75 -10.67 0.65 -3.45
CA LEU A 75 -11.45 -0.30 -4.25
C LEU A 75 -12.85 0.22 -4.58
N SER A 76 -13.53 0.88 -3.64
CA SER A 76 -14.86 1.46 -3.88
C SER A 76 -14.84 2.53 -4.97
N ILE A 77 -13.77 3.33 -5.02
CA ILE A 77 -13.55 4.32 -6.08
C ILE A 77 -13.33 3.62 -7.41
N LEU A 78 -12.52 2.56 -7.45
CA LEU A 78 -12.31 1.77 -8.67
C LEU A 78 -13.63 1.20 -9.21
N VAL A 79 -14.47 0.61 -8.36
CA VAL A 79 -15.79 0.11 -8.77
C VAL A 79 -16.68 1.23 -9.30
N SER A 80 -16.65 2.42 -8.69
CA SER A 80 -17.40 3.57 -9.19
C SER A 80 -16.95 4.03 -10.58
N LEU A 81 -15.63 4.01 -10.85
CA LEU A 81 -15.05 4.36 -12.15
C LEU A 81 -15.42 3.36 -13.25
N ILE A 82 -15.45 2.07 -12.92
CA ILE A 82 -15.89 1.03 -13.86
C ILE A 82 -17.35 1.27 -14.26
N ARG A 83 -18.23 1.61 -13.30
CA ARG A 83 -19.65 1.83 -13.58
C ARG A 83 -19.92 3.08 -14.40
N THR A 84 -19.09 4.11 -14.31
CA THR A 84 -19.30 5.38 -15.04
C THR A 84 -18.58 5.44 -16.38
N HIS A 85 -17.34 4.94 -16.47
CA HIS A 85 -16.49 5.07 -17.67
C HIS A 85 -16.25 3.73 -18.39
N GLY A 86 -16.74 2.61 -17.84
CA GLY A 86 -16.68 1.29 -18.48
C GLY A 86 -15.27 0.72 -18.67
N ASN A 87 -14.23 1.38 -18.14
CA ASN A 87 -12.85 1.01 -18.41
C ASN A 87 -11.90 1.38 -17.26
N ASP A 88 -11.01 0.47 -16.89
CA ASP A 88 -10.02 0.60 -15.79
C ASP A 88 -8.82 1.49 -16.12
N PHE A 89 -8.84 2.12 -17.30
CA PHE A 89 -7.74 2.93 -17.78
C PHE A 89 -7.79 4.33 -17.19
N PHE A 90 -6.65 4.74 -16.61
CA PHE A 90 -6.39 6.11 -16.14
C PHE A 90 -6.69 7.19 -17.19
N PHE A 91 -6.67 6.84 -18.48
CA PHE A 91 -6.90 7.78 -19.57
C PHE A 91 -8.36 8.27 -19.67
N SER A 92 -9.33 7.56 -19.09
CA SER A 92 -10.74 7.99 -19.06
C SER A 92 -11.00 9.11 -18.05
N LEU A 93 -10.15 9.24 -17.02
CA LEU A 93 -10.16 10.36 -16.06
C LEU A 93 -9.64 11.67 -16.67
N ASN A 94 -9.07 11.63 -17.88
CA ASN A 94 -8.57 12.82 -18.56
C ASN A 94 -9.69 13.78 -19.04
N MET A 95 -10.96 13.45 -18.78
CA MET A 95 -12.12 14.33 -18.95
C MET A 95 -12.32 15.29 -17.75
N LEU A 96 -11.58 15.09 -16.64
CA LEU A 96 -11.60 15.93 -15.43
C LEU A 96 -10.37 16.85 -15.30
N CYS A 97 -9.55 16.94 -16.35
CA CYS A 97 -8.58 18.03 -16.56
C CYS A 97 -9.09 18.96 -17.66
#